data_AF-A0A8J3DGL7-F1
#
_entry.id   AF-A0A8J3DGL7-F1
#
_cell.length_a   1.000
_cell.length_b   1.000
_cell.length_c   1.000
_cell.angle_alpha   90.00
_cell.angle_beta   90.00
_cell.angle_gamma   90.00
#
_symmetry.space_group_name_H-M   'P 1'
#
loop_
_entity.id
_entity.type
_entity.pdbx_description
1 polymer ?
#
loop_
_entity_poly.entity_id
_entity_poly.type
_entity_poly.pdbx_seq_one_letter_code
_entity_poly.pdbx_strand_id
1 'polypeptide(L)'
;MSTRNKVKWQLVKTVENLYKNEESGRYYVRLYYSQGGKSKSTFRSLRTGRISVAKQRIRDYLSDHEAGRANLNAVANSETTWSELSRAYITSVDSSTELKPRTKSSRLVALKRVEKYWSGFQIEGKTALG
;
A
#
# COMPACT_ATOMS: atom_id res chain seq x y z
N MET A 1 26.04 23.60 20.72
CA MET A 1 25.16 23.83 19.55
C MET A 1 25.33 22.67 18.57
N SER A 2 24.39 21.72 18.53
CA SER A 2 24.45 20.60 17.58
C SER A 2 23.91 21.07 16.23
N THR A 3 24.78 21.24 15.24
CA THR A 3 24.40 21.52 13.85
C THR A 3 23.66 20.31 13.31
N ARG A 4 22.32 20.37 13.29
CA ARG A 4 21.47 19.35 12.69
C ARG A 4 21.71 19.40 11.17
N ASN A 5 22.60 18.56 10.68
CA ASN A 5 22.95 18.47 9.26
C ASN A 5 21.63 18.25 8.47
N LYS A 6 21.25 19.23 7.64
CA LYS A 6 20.02 19.14 6.85
C LYS A 6 20.28 18.12 5.73
N VAL A 7 19.70 16.94 5.88
CA VAL A 7 19.71 15.89 4.84
C VAL A 7 19.24 16.51 3.52
N LYS A 8 20.13 16.53 2.53
CA LYS A 8 19.79 17.00 1.19
C LYS A 8 19.07 15.88 0.43
N TRP A 9 17.85 16.19 0.01
CA TRP A 9 17.00 15.31 -0.79
C TRP A 9 17.02 15.78 -2.24
N GLN A 10 17.42 14.88 -3.16
CA GLN A 10 17.41 15.16 -4.59
C GLN A 10 16.25 14.44 -5.25
N LEU A 11 15.37 15.19 -5.92
CA LEU A 11 14.38 14.60 -6.81
C LEU A 11 15.08 14.03 -8.05
N VAL A 12 14.80 12.78 -8.39
CA VAL A 12 15.30 12.16 -9.60
C VAL A 12 14.46 12.64 -10.78
N LYS A 13 15.00 13.57 -11.58
CA LYS A 13 14.26 14.21 -12.68
C LYS A 13 13.66 13.25 -13.72
N THR A 14 14.23 12.06 -13.88
CA THR A 14 13.80 11.07 -14.89
C THR A 14 12.69 10.14 -14.40
N VAL A 15 12.34 10.16 -13.12
CA VAL A 15 11.37 9.24 -12.53
C VAL A 15 10.53 10.01 -11.51
N GLU A 16 9.25 10.15 -11.79
CA GLU A 16 8.33 10.81 -10.88
C GLU A 16 8.31 10.14 -9.50
N ASN A 17 8.06 10.94 -8.46
CA ASN A 17 7.94 10.48 -7.08
C ASN A 17 9.21 9.82 -6.50
N LEU A 18 10.32 9.78 -7.23
CA LEU A 18 11.58 9.17 -6.80
C LEU A 18 12.56 10.21 -6.24
N TYR A 19 13.02 9.98 -5.02
CA TYR A 19 13.96 10.84 -4.32
C TYR A 19 15.21 10.06 -3.94
N LYS A 20 16.37 10.70 -4.02
CA LYS A 20 17.65 10.21 -3.51
C LYS A 20 18.02 10.98 -2.27
N ASN A 21 18.36 10.25 -1.21
CA ASN A 21 19.01 10.82 -0.05
C ASN A 21 20.52 10.96 -0.37
N GLU A 22 21.07 12.18 -0.34
CA GLU A 22 22.49 12.41 -0.67
C GLU A 22 23.44 11.75 0.33
N GLU A 23 23.08 11.76 1.61
CA GLU A 23 23.94 11.27 2.71
C GLU A 23 24.03 9.73 2.73
N SER A 24 22.90 9.04 2.58
CA SER A 24 22.85 7.57 2.57
C SER A 24 22.98 6.96 1.17
N GLY A 25 22.87 7.77 0.11
CA GLY A 25 22.81 7.31 -1.28
C GLY A 25 21.58 6.47 -1.63
N ARG A 26 20.63 6.28 -0.71
CA ARG A 26 19.46 5.41 -0.90
C ARG A 26 18.31 6.14 -1.58
N TYR A 27 17.54 5.37 -2.33
CA TYR A 27 16.34 5.83 -3.02
C TYR A 27 15.08 5.64 -2.17
N TYR A 28 14.16 6.58 -2.33
CA TYR A 28 12.90 6.69 -1.61
C TYR A 28 11.79 7.09 -2.59
N VAL A 29 10.57 6.67 -2.30
CA VAL A 29 9.37 7.11 -3.00
C VAL A 29 8.58 8.05 -2.11
N ARG A 30 8.07 9.14 -2.70
CA ARG A 30 7.15 10.08 -2.06
C ARG A 30 5.82 10.07 -2.77
N LEU A 31 4.76 9.70 -2.08
CA LEU A 31 3.40 9.77 -2.61
C LEU A 31 2.60 10.82 -1.86
N TYR A 32 1.76 11.56 -2.58
CA TYR A 32 0.81 12.50 -2.02
C TYR A 32 -0.60 11.91 -2.10
N TYR A 33 -1.39 12.11 -1.05
CA TYR A 33 -2.79 11.69 -1.01
C TYR A 33 -3.59 12.65 -0.13
N SER A 34 -4.86 12.84 -0.44
CA SER A 34 -5.77 13.63 0.39
C SER A 34 -6.42 12.75 1.43
N GLN A 35 -6.38 13.16 2.69
CA GLN A 35 -7.13 12.52 3.77
C GLN A 35 -7.85 13.60 4.57
N GLY A 36 -9.20 13.57 4.54
CA GLY A 36 -10.03 14.56 5.21
C GLY A 36 -9.81 15.99 4.70
N GLY A 37 -9.65 16.17 3.38
CA GLY A 37 -9.42 17.47 2.75
C GLY A 37 -8.00 18.04 2.92
N LYS A 38 -7.10 17.34 3.62
CA LYS A 38 -5.70 17.74 3.81
C LYS A 38 -4.78 16.89 2.95
N SER A 39 -3.87 17.55 2.22
CA SER A 39 -2.81 16.87 1.49
C SER A 39 -1.78 16.29 2.47
N LYS A 40 -1.63 14.97 2.46
CA LYS A 40 -0.63 14.22 3.21
C LYS A 40 0.38 13.62 2.24
N SER A 41 1.58 13.33 2.74
CA SER A 41 2.57 12.60 1.97
C SER A 41 3.17 11.44 2.75
N THR A 42 3.28 10.28 2.11
CA THR A 42 4.04 9.13 2.64
C THR A 42 5.41 9.11 1.97
N PHE A 43 6.45 8.89 2.78
CA PHE A 43 7.82 8.77 2.32
C PHE A 43 8.36 7.38 2.68
N ARG A 44 8.60 6.52 1.69
CA ARG A 44 8.99 5.12 1.91
C ARG A 44 10.36 4.83 1.29
N SER A 45 11.22 4.13 2.02
CA SER A 45 12.52 3.69 1.47
C SER A 45 12.32 2.56 0.47
N LEU A 46 12.95 2.69 -0.70
CA LEU A 46 13.05 1.60 -1.68
C LEU A 46 14.22 0.65 -1.36
N ARG A 47 14.92 0.84 -0.23
CA ARG A 47 15.97 -0.03 0.30
C ARG A 47 17.08 -0.36 -0.72
N THR A 48 17.40 0.58 -1.61
CA THR A 48 18.44 0.40 -2.62
C THR A 48 19.15 1.72 -2.91
N GLY A 49 20.44 1.67 -3.23
CA GLY A 49 21.23 2.79 -3.75
C GLY A 49 21.47 2.71 -5.26
N ARG A 50 20.94 1.70 -5.95
CA ARG A 50 21.06 1.53 -7.40
C ARG A 50 19.83 2.04 -8.13
N ILE A 51 20.02 2.95 -9.08
CA ILE A 51 18.91 3.62 -9.79
C ILE A 51 18.06 2.65 -10.61
N SER A 52 18.67 1.65 -11.25
CA SER A 52 17.94 0.64 -12.04
C SER A 52 16.97 -0.16 -11.17
N VAL A 53 17.43 -0.64 -10.01
CA VAL A 53 16.61 -1.35 -9.03
C VAL A 53 15.54 -0.43 -8.44
N ALA A 54 15.88 0.84 -8.18
CA ALA A 54 14.92 1.82 -7.68
C ALA A 54 13.78 2.07 -8.67
N LYS A 55 14.09 2.17 -9.97
CA LYS A 55 13.10 2.30 -11.07
C LYS A 55 12.16 1.11 -11.19
N GLN A 56 12.62 -0.10 -10.86
CA GLN A 56 11.75 -1.27 -10.84
C GLN A 56 10.85 -1.24 -9.60
N ARG A 57 11.46 -1.11 -8.40
CA ARG A 57 10.71 -1.10 -7.13
C ARG A 57 9.68 0.01 -7.02
N ILE A 58 9.93 1.19 -7.61
CA ILE A 58 8.93 2.26 -7.61
C ILE A 58 7.73 1.93 -8.51
N ARG A 59 7.94 1.27 -9.66
CA ARG A 59 6.85 0.82 -10.52
C ARG A 59 6.00 -0.24 -9.83
N ASP A 60 6.65 -1.23 -9.23
CA ASP A 60 5.97 -2.27 -8.45
C ASP A 60 5.13 -1.63 -7.33
N TYR A 61 5.75 -0.71 -6.57
CA TYR A 61 5.06 -0.02 -5.47
C TYR A 61 3.89 0.87 -5.92
N LEU A 62 4.03 1.58 -7.05
CA LEU A 62 2.95 2.40 -7.61
C LEU A 62 1.78 1.53 -8.08
N SER A 63 2.07 0.42 -8.75
CA SER A 63 1.06 -0.54 -9.21
C SER A 63 0.30 -1.15 -8.04
N ASP A 64 1.00 -1.59 -6.98
CA ASP A 64 0.37 -2.10 -5.76
C ASP A 64 -0.51 -1.04 -5.08
N HIS A 65 -0.04 0.21 -5.03
CA HIS A 65 -0.76 1.31 -4.43
C HIS A 65 -2.03 1.68 -5.23
N GLU A 66 -1.96 1.67 -6.55
CA GLU A 66 -3.12 1.90 -7.42
C GLU A 66 -4.14 0.76 -7.35
N ALA A 67 -3.68 -0.50 -7.38
CA ALA A 67 -4.55 -1.66 -7.18
C ALA A 67 -5.26 -1.63 -5.82
N GLY A 68 -4.54 -1.24 -4.76
CA GLY A 68 -5.13 -1.02 -3.44
C GLY A 68 -6.21 0.07 -3.45
N ARG A 69 -6.00 1.18 -4.17
CA ARG A 69 -7.00 2.24 -4.32
C ARG A 69 -8.22 1.79 -5.13
N ALA A 70 -8.00 1.07 -6.22
CA ALA A 70 -9.08 0.52 -7.05
C ALA A 70 -9.98 -0.41 -6.21
N ASN A 71 -9.38 -1.30 -5.41
CA ASN A 71 -10.13 -2.17 -4.50
C ASN A 71 -10.93 -1.38 -3.46
N LEU A 72 -10.36 -0.35 -2.84
CA LEU A 72 -11.09 0.50 -1.89
C LEU A 72 -12.27 1.23 -2.55
N ASN A 73 -12.10 1.69 -3.79
CA ASN A 73 -13.19 2.32 -4.55
C ASN A 73 -14.28 1.31 -4.92
N ALA A 74 -13.93 0.10 -5.34
CA ALA A 74 -14.89 -0.96 -5.66
C ALA A 74 -15.72 -1.36 -4.42
N VAL A 75 -15.07 -1.44 -3.25
CA VAL A 75 -15.77 -1.65 -1.97
C VAL A 75 -16.73 -0.50 -1.65
N ALA A 76 -16.29 0.75 -1.84
CA ALA A 76 -17.13 1.92 -1.58
C ALA A 76 -18.34 2.02 -2.53
N ASN A 77 -18.18 1.54 -3.76
CA ASN A 77 -19.24 1.50 -4.77
C ASN A 77 -20.14 0.24 -4.66
N SER A 78 -19.97 -0.57 -3.62
CA SER A 78 -20.74 -1.80 -3.35
C SER A 78 -20.72 -2.86 -4.45
N GLU A 79 -19.79 -2.77 -5.40
CA GLU A 79 -19.65 -3.73 -6.50
C GLU A 79 -18.96 -5.03 -6.07
N THR A 80 -18.45 -5.11 -4.83
CA THR A 80 -17.69 -6.27 -4.34
C THR A 80 -18.31 -6.87 -3.09
N THR A 81 -18.55 -8.18 -3.14
CA THR A 81 -19.05 -8.96 -1.99
C THR A 81 -17.92 -9.28 -1.00
N TRP A 82 -18.27 -9.50 0.27
CA TRP A 82 -17.30 -9.99 1.28
C TRP A 82 -16.60 -11.29 0.86
N SER A 83 -17.31 -12.18 0.15
CA SER A 83 -16.73 -13.43 -0.36
C SER A 83 -15.65 -13.19 -1.42
N GLU A 84 -15.78 -12.17 -2.25
CA GLU A 84 -14.76 -11.83 -3.26
C GLU A 84 -13.54 -11.18 -2.61
N LEU A 85 -13.77 -10.29 -1.64
CA LEU A 85 -12.70 -9.63 -0.88
C LEU A 85 -11.87 -10.63 -0.07
N SER A 86 -12.52 -11.56 0.63
CA SER A 86 -11.84 -12.61 1.40
C SER A 86 -10.97 -13.49 0.50
N ARG A 87 -11.48 -13.93 -0.65
CA ARG A 87 -10.70 -14.69 -1.65
C ARG A 87 -9.51 -13.89 -2.18
N ALA A 88 -9.72 -12.63 -2.56
CA ALA A 88 -8.65 -11.76 -3.04
C ALA A 88 -7.57 -11.55 -1.97
N TYR A 89 -7.97 -11.38 -0.71
CA TYR A 89 -7.05 -11.24 0.42
C TYR A 89 -6.24 -12.52 0.66
N ILE A 90 -6.86 -13.70 0.62
CA ILE A 90 -6.16 -14.98 0.76
C ILE A 90 -5.09 -15.11 -0.33
N THR A 91 -5.48 -14.91 -1.59
CA THR A 91 -4.55 -14.97 -2.73
C THR A 91 -3.39 -13.99 -2.58
N SER A 92 -3.67 -12.75 -2.14
CA SER A 92 -2.63 -11.74 -1.87
C SER A 92 -1.67 -12.16 -0.76
N VAL A 93 -2.18 -12.71 0.35
CA VAL A 93 -1.33 -13.17 1.46
C VAL A 93 -0.45 -14.35 1.05
N ASP A 94 -1.00 -15.30 0.29
CA ASP A 94 -0.27 -16.49 -0.15
C ASP A 94 0.80 -16.17 -1.20
N SER A 95 0.48 -15.29 -2.16
CA SER A 95 1.42 -14.86 -3.21
C SER A 95 2.50 -13.90 -2.73
N SER A 96 2.33 -13.25 -1.57
CA SER A 96 3.29 -12.25 -1.08
C SER A 96 4.66 -12.86 -0.77
N THR A 97 5.70 -12.37 -1.45
CA THR A 97 7.10 -12.76 -1.20
C THR A 97 7.74 -12.01 -0.03
N GLU A 98 7.13 -10.90 0.41
CA GLU A 98 7.63 -10.08 1.53
C GLU A 98 7.21 -10.62 2.91
N LEU A 99 6.19 -11.47 2.97
CA LEU A 99 5.66 -12.01 4.23
C LEU A 99 6.36 -13.30 4.62
N LYS A 100 6.83 -13.35 5.87
CA LYS A 100 7.31 -14.59 6.49
C LYS A 100 6.17 -15.62 6.57
N PRO A 101 6.44 -16.93 6.47
CA PRO A 101 5.41 -17.97 6.54
C PRO A 101 4.50 -17.86 7.78
N ARG A 102 5.08 -17.61 8.96
CA ARG A 102 4.33 -17.42 10.21
C ARG A 102 3.37 -16.22 10.14
N THR A 103 3.78 -15.14 9.46
CA THR A 103 2.94 -13.96 9.28
C THR A 103 1.76 -14.27 8.36
N LYS A 104 1.97 -15.07 7.29
CA LYS A 104 0.89 -15.54 6.42
C LYS A 104 -0.14 -16.34 7.21
N SER A 105 0.32 -17.35 7.95
CA SER A 105 -0.57 -18.18 8.80
C SER A 105 -1.34 -17.34 9.81
N SER A 106 -0.68 -16.39 10.48
CA SER A 106 -1.34 -15.51 11.46
C SER A 106 -2.44 -14.65 10.82
N ARG A 107 -2.22 -14.15 9.59
CA ARG A 107 -3.22 -13.36 8.86
C ARG A 107 -4.42 -14.20 8.43
N LEU A 108 -4.18 -15.42 7.95
CA LEU A 108 -5.25 -16.35 7.57
C LEU A 108 -6.09 -16.79 8.78
N VAL A 109 -5.46 -17.01 9.94
CA VAL A 109 -6.18 -17.28 11.20
C VAL A 109 -7.03 -16.09 11.63
N ALA A 110 -6.52 -14.86 11.49
CA ALA A 110 -7.30 -13.67 11.79
C ALA A 110 -8.52 -13.53 10.86
N LEU A 111 -8.36 -13.79 9.55
CA LEU A 111 -9.48 -13.79 8.61
C LEU A 111 -10.56 -14.80 9.01
N LYS A 112 -10.18 -16.04 9.33
CA LYS A 112 -11.14 -17.07 9.80
C LYS A 112 -11.88 -16.66 11.07
N ARG A 113 -11.23 -15.91 11.97
CA ARG A 113 -11.90 -15.37 13.17
C ARG A 113 -12.91 -14.30 12.79
N VAL A 114 -12.58 -13.41 11.86
CA VAL A 114 -13.54 -12.43 11.32
C VAL A 114 -14.73 -13.15 10.70
N GLU A 115 -14.52 -14.15 9.86
CA GLU A 115 -15.61 -14.93 9.26
C GLU A 115 -16.50 -15.62 10.31
N LYS A 116 -15.89 -16.18 11.36
CA LYS A 116 -16.60 -16.91 12.42
C LYS A 116 -17.41 -16.01 13.36
N TYR A 117 -16.85 -14.88 13.77
CA TYR A 117 -17.43 -14.03 14.82
C TYR A 117 -18.17 -12.81 14.24
N TRP A 118 -18.00 -12.53 12.95
CA TRP A 118 -18.54 -11.37 12.26
C TRP A 118 -19.43 -11.76 11.07
N SER A 119 -20.09 -12.92 11.14
CA SER A 119 -20.98 -13.46 10.10
C SER A 119 -22.29 -12.66 9.88
N GLY A 120 -22.44 -11.49 10.52
CA GLY A 120 -23.62 -10.62 10.42
C GLY A 120 -23.39 -9.30 9.66
N PHE A 121 -22.18 -9.05 9.13
CA PHE A 121 -21.94 -7.86 8.31
C PHE A 121 -22.44 -8.13 6.88
N GLN A 122 -23.72 -7.87 6.61
CA GLN A 122 -24.10 -7.45 5.26
C GLN A 122 -23.42 -6.09 5.05
N ILE A 123 -22.51 -6.02 4.08
CA ILE A 123 -22.15 -4.72 3.51
C ILE A 123 -23.45 -4.29 2.83
N GLU A 124 -24.24 -3.43 3.49
CA GLU A 124 -25.40 -2.79 2.88
C GLU A 124 -24.88 -1.95 1.71
N GLY A 125 -24.71 -2.60 0.55
CA GLY A 125 -24.77 -1.91 -0.72
C GLY A 125 -26.15 -1.30 -0.76
N LYS A 126 -26.21 0.04 -0.71
CA LYS A 126 -27.45 0.77 -0.91
C LYS A 126 -28.16 0.15 -2.11
N THR A 127 -29.25 -0.57 -1.84
CA THR A 127 -30.28 -0.84 -2.82
C THR A 127 -30.80 0.54 -3.24
N ALA A 128 -30.25 1.07 -4.32
CA ALA A 128 -30.83 2.19 -5.03
C ALA A 128 -32.08 1.65 -5.75
N LEU A 129 -33.19 1.52 -5.02
CA LEU A 129 -34.54 1.42 -5.58
C LEU A 129 -35.49 2.11 -4.60
N GLY A 130 -36.03 3.25 -5.03
CA GLY A 130 -36.97 4.10 -4.30
C GLY A 130 -36.81 5.55 -4.69
#